data_AF-A0A5C5TFD8-F1
#
_entry.id   AF-A0A5C5TFD8-F1
#
_cell.length_a   1.000
_cell.length_b   1.000
_cell.length_c   1.000
_cell.angle_alpha   90.00
_cell.angle_beta   90.00
_cell.angle_gamma   90.00
#
_symmetry.space_group_name_H-M   'P 1'
#
loop_
_entity.id
_entity.type
_entity.pdbx_description
1 polymer ?
#
loop_
_entity_poly.entity_id
_entity_poly.type
_entity_poly.pdbx_seq_one_letter_code
_entity_poly.pdbx_strand_id
1 'polypeptide(L)' 'MFFTLSYRKTFIGSFDKIGDAIDKLKQHQESYSAISSPRFRKSRSGEIIRIDYGSSDCYYLIEKGERDDRTIN' A
#
# COMPACT_ATOMS: atom_id res chain seq x y z
N MET A 1 -2.66 3.15 -7.52
CA MET A 1 -2.11 2.82 -6.19
C MET A 1 -1.19 1.62 -6.28
N PHE A 2 0.13 1.78 -6.18
CA PHE A 2 1.11 0.70 -6.39
C PHE A 2 1.88 0.43 -5.09
N PHE A 3 2.08 -0.84 -4.68
CA PHE A 3 2.73 -1.26 -3.40
C PHE A 3 4.03 -2.07 -3.65
N THR A 4 5.02 -2.08 -2.73
CA THR A 4 6.32 -2.80 -2.90
C THR A 4 6.79 -3.58 -1.65
N LEU A 5 6.97 -4.89 -1.73
CA LEU A 5 7.78 -5.65 -0.75
C LEU A 5 9.24 -5.65 -1.23
N SER A 6 10.20 -5.61 -0.32
CA SER A 6 11.62 -5.20 -0.51
C SER A 6 12.45 -5.93 -1.59
N TYR A 7 11.87 -6.85 -2.36
CA TYR A 7 12.47 -7.47 -3.54
C TYR A 7 11.44 -7.84 -4.63
N ARG A 8 10.13 -7.69 -4.38
CA ARG A 8 9.04 -7.95 -5.35
C ARG A 8 7.90 -6.95 -5.14
N LYS A 9 7.55 -6.23 -6.20
CA LYS A 9 6.35 -5.37 -6.19
C LYS A 9 5.11 -6.26 -6.30
N THR A 10 4.24 -6.21 -5.30
CA THR A 10 2.97 -6.98 -5.28
C THR A 10 1.81 -6.00 -5.26
N PHE A 11 0.90 -6.13 -6.21
CA PHE A 11 -0.33 -5.37 -6.23
C PHE A 11 -1.36 -5.99 -5.27
N ILE A 12 -1.81 -5.21 -4.29
CA ILE A 12 -2.75 -5.70 -3.25
C ILE A 12 -4.20 -5.25 -3.48
N GLY A 13 -4.43 -4.32 -4.42
CA GLY A 13 -5.76 -3.85 -4.80
C GLY A 13 -5.87 -2.35 -5.12
N SER A 14 -7.03 -1.98 -5.65
CA SER A 14 -7.48 -0.59 -5.82
C SER A 14 -8.70 -0.36 -4.93
N PHE A 15 -8.76 0.80 -4.28
CA PHE A 15 -9.79 1.10 -3.29
C PHE A 15 -10.30 2.52 -3.48
N ASP A 16 -11.62 2.70 -3.46
CA ASP A 16 -12.26 4.02 -3.48
C ASP A 16 -12.20 4.71 -2.10
N LYS A 17 -12.11 3.91 -1.03
CA LYS A 17 -12.08 4.39 0.34
C LYS A 17 -10.73 4.07 0.98
N ILE A 18 -10.20 5.05 1.70
CA ILE A 18 -8.93 4.90 2.41
C ILE A 18 -8.99 3.87 3.55
N GLY A 19 -10.16 3.72 4.19
CA GLY A 19 -10.37 2.73 5.25
C GLY A 19 -10.13 1.31 4.75
N ASP A 20 -10.80 0.93 3.65
CA ASP A 20 -10.68 -0.39 3.03
C ASP A 20 -9.23 -0.69 2.62
N ALA A 21 -8.51 0.32 2.11
CA ALA A 21 -7.10 0.20 1.78
C ALA A 21 -6.22 -0.07 3.02
N ILE A 22 -6.49 0.62 4.14
CA ILE A 22 -5.76 0.44 5.40
C ILE A 22 -6.00 -0.96 5.98
N ASP A 23 -7.25 -1.42 5.97
CA ASP A 23 -7.60 -2.74 6.51
C ASP A 23 -6.97 -3.85 5.69
N LYS A 24 -6.99 -3.72 4.35
CA LYS A 24 -6.33 -4.70 3.48
C LYS A 24 -4.82 -4.71 3.67
N LEU A 25 -4.21 -3.54 3.86
CA LEU A 25 -2.78 -3.39 4.14
C LEU A 25 -2.40 -4.11 5.44
N LYS A 26 -3.17 -3.91 6.52
CA LYS A 26 -2.92 -4.60 7.80
C LYS A 26 -3.06 -6.10 7.68
N GLN A 27 -4.14 -6.59 7.06
CA GLN A 27 -4.34 -8.02 6.82
C GLN A 27 -3.18 -8.63 6.01
N HIS A 28 -2.72 -7.93 4.97
CA HIS A 28 -1.60 -8.38 4.17
C HIS A 28 -0.30 -8.42 5.01
N GLN A 29 -0.06 -7.41 5.84
CA GLN A 29 1.10 -7.39 6.73
C GLN A 29 1.09 -8.60 7.66
N GLU A 30 -0.03 -8.86 8.33
CA GLU A 30 -0.18 -9.99 9.27
C GLU A 30 0.00 -11.36 8.59
N SER A 31 -0.47 -11.51 7.35
CA SER A 31 -0.46 -12.80 6.65
C SER A 31 0.88 -13.11 5.97
N TYR A 32 1.63 -12.09 5.55
CA TYR A 32 2.78 -12.26 4.65
C TYR A 32 4.09 -11.62 5.16
N SER A 33 4.08 -10.96 6.32
CA SER A 33 5.27 -10.41 6.94
C SER A 33 5.77 -11.29 8.08
N ALA A 34 7.09 -11.39 8.22
CA ALA A 34 7.73 -11.98 9.40
C ALA A 34 7.76 -11.01 10.62
N ILE A 35 7.29 -9.77 10.46
CA ILE A 35 7.31 -8.74 11.51
C ILE A 35 6.06 -8.91 12.39
N SER A 36 6.23 -9.42 13.61
CA SER A 36 5.13 -9.69 14.55
C SER A 36 4.58 -8.47 15.28
N SER A 37 5.31 -7.34 15.30
CA SER A 37 4.88 -6.09 15.92
C SER A 37 5.27 -4.89 15.03
N PRO A 38 4.58 -4.71 13.89
CA PRO A 38 4.91 -3.64 12.95
C PRO A 38 4.69 -2.27 13.58
N ARG A 39 5.60 -1.33 13.31
CA ARG A 39 5.40 0.08 13.61
C ARG A 39 5.13 0.83 12.32
N PHE A 40 3.90 1.27 12.15
CA PHE A 40 3.50 2.00 10.96
C PHE A 40 3.97 3.44 11.01
N ARG A 41 4.76 3.86 10.01
CA ARG A 41 5.19 5.25 9.83
C ARG A 41 4.77 5.73 8.46
N LYS A 42 4.04 6.85 8.44
CA LYS A 42 3.58 7.50 7.21
C LYS A 42 4.57 8.59 6.78
N SER A 43 4.88 8.62 5.48
CA SER A 43 5.50 9.75 4.80
C SER A 43 4.74 10.07 3.51
N ARG A 44 4.87 11.29 2.98
CA ARG A 44 4.22 11.72 1.74
C ARG A 44 5.23 12.47 0.88
N SER A 45 5.28 12.13 -0.41
CA SER A 45 6.04 12.84 -1.43
C SER A 45 5.13 13.07 -2.64
N GLY A 46 4.67 14.30 -2.82
CA GLY A 46 3.65 14.62 -3.82
C GLY A 46 2.35 13.83 -3.60
N GLU A 47 1.91 13.13 -4.64
CA GLU A 47 0.70 12.29 -4.64
C GLU A 47 0.95 10.84 -4.18
N ILE A 48 2.19 10.54 -3.77
CA ILE A 48 2.58 9.22 -3.27
C ILE A 48 2.64 9.30 -1.75
N ILE A 49 1.87 8.43 -1.10
CA ILE A 49 1.95 8.17 0.34
C ILE A 49 2.75 6.90 0.53
N ARG A 50 3.72 6.92 1.43
CA ARG A 50 4.47 5.74 1.82
C ARG A 50 4.15 5.39 3.26
N ILE A 51 3.90 4.11 3.53
CA ILE A 51 3.68 3.56 4.86
C ILE A 51 4.74 2.50 5.11
N ASP A 52 5.75 2.82 5.90
CA ASP A 52 6.72 1.86 6.41
C ASP A 52 6.09 1.08 7.56
N TYR A 53 6.38 -0.22 7.70
CA TYR A 53 5.78 -1.07 8.75
C TYR A 53 6.81 -1.86 9.56
N GLY A 54 8.02 -1.30 9.72
CA GLY A 54 9.13 -1.88 10.45
C GLY A 54 10.45 -1.27 9.99
N SER A 55 11.28 -2.07 9.32
CA SER A 55 12.52 -1.59 8.68
C SER A 55 12.22 -0.75 7.43
N SER A 56 13.15 0.13 7.04
CA SER A 56 13.02 1.09 5.93
C SER A 56 12.88 0.46 4.55
N ASP A 57 13.13 -0.84 4.43
CA ASP A 57 12.92 -1.62 3.23
C ASP A 57 11.50 -2.19 3.14
N CYS A 58 10.79 -2.35 4.26
CA CYS A 58 9.44 -2.91 4.35
C CYS A 58 8.39 -1.80 4.35
N TYR A 59 7.87 -1.51 3.16
CA TYR A 59 6.93 -0.40 2.99
C TYR A 59 5.80 -0.70 2.02
N TYR A 60 4.86 0.22 2.05
CA TYR A 60 3.64 0.22 1.29
C TYR A 60 3.56 1.56 0.58
N LEU A 61 3.26 1.55 -0.70
CA LEU A 61 3.17 2.78 -1.50
C LEU A 61 1.72 2.98 -1.91
N ILE A 62 1.21 4.17 -1.73
CA ILE A 62 -0.15 4.51 -2.08
C ILE A 62 -0.13 5.66 -3.05
N GLU A 63 -0.74 5.43 -4.20
CA GLU A 63 -0.70 6.34 -5.33
C GLU A 63 -2.12 6.54 -5.82
N LYS A 64 -2.47 7.77 -6.14
CA LYS A 64 -3.75 8.06 -6.80
C LYS A 64 -3.81 7.26 -8.11
N GLY A 65 -4.77 6.35 -8.22
CA GLY A 65 -5.05 5.69 -9.50
C GLY A 65 -5.73 6.69 -10.43
N GLU A 66 -5.35 6.69 -11.71
CA GLU A 66 -6.21 7.28 -12.73
C GLU A 66 -7.39 6.31 -12.89
N ARG A 67 -8.63 6.79 -12.70
CA ARG A 67 -9.77 6.04 -13.23
C ARG A 67 -9.63 6.13 -14.74
N ASP A 68 -9.34 5.01 -15.39
CA ASP A 68 -9.45 4.95 -16.84
C ASP A 68 -10.95 4.90 -17.16
N ASP A 69 -11.57 6.07 -17.33
CA ASP A 69 -12.97 6.24 -17.72
C ASP A 69 -13.21 5.83 -19.22
N ARG A 70 -12.37 4.96 -19.78
CA ARG A 70 -12.38 4.56 -21.20
C ARG A 70 -13.25 3.35 -21.55
N THR A 71 -14.11 2.89 -20.64
CA THR A 71 -15.06 1.80 -20.91
C THR A 71 -16.51 2.27 -21.00
N ILE A 72 -16.77 3.37 -21.73
CA ILE A 72 -18.07 3.57 -22.39
C ILE A 72 -17.83 4.24 -23.75
N ASN A 73 -17.71 3.44 -24.80
CA ASN A 73 -18.10 3.80 -26.16
C ASN A 73 -18.50 2.54 -26.91
#